data_AF-A0A533B5H9-F1
#
_entry.id   AF-A0A533B5H9-F1
#
_cell.length_a   1.000
_cell.length_b   1.000
_cell.length_c   1.000
_cell.angle_alpha   90.00
_cell.angle_beta   90.00
_cell.angle_gamma   90.00
#
_symmetry.space_group_name_H-M   'P 1'
#
loop_
_entity.id
_entity.type
_entity.pdbx_description
1 polymer ?
#
loop_
_entity_poly.entity_id
_entity_poly.type
_entity_poly.pdbx_seq_one_letter_code
_entity_poly.pdbx_strand_id
1 'polypeptide(L)'
;MTDTFTHITVFGAADPIQALRVAREKRPDVILLDLGLPGGDGFLILERLKTNNLLSTIPVIIVTARELKEVEGKAIQAGAAASLQKPMKIDSLLTVIEQVMKDSHQTKGPQPT
;
A
#
# COMPACT_ATOMS: atom_id res chain seq x y z
N MET A 1 -25.64 -19.25 7.02
CA MET A 1 -25.08 -18.09 6.30
C MET A 1 -23.58 -18.29 6.39
N THR A 2 -22.93 -18.68 5.29
CA THR A 2 -21.55 -19.15 5.33
C THR A 2 -20.64 -17.95 5.55
N ASP A 3 -19.99 -17.90 6.72
CA ASP A 3 -18.86 -17.02 6.99
C ASP A 3 -17.76 -17.38 5.99
N THR A 4 -17.69 -16.64 4.88
CA THR A 4 -16.60 -16.79 3.93
C THR A 4 -15.37 -16.19 4.61
N PHE A 5 -14.57 -17.04 5.25
CA PHE A 5 -13.30 -16.64 5.83
C PHE A 5 -12.37 -16.16 4.71
N THR A 6 -12.26 -14.84 4.53
CA THR A 6 -11.23 -14.24 3.69
C THR A 6 -9.87 -14.53 4.33
N HIS A 7 -9.07 -15.38 3.70
CA HIS A 7 -7.74 -15.72 4.19
C HIS A 7 -6.76 -14.60 3.84
N ILE A 8 -6.33 -13.84 4.85
CA ILE A 8 -5.33 -12.77 4.68
C ILE A 8 -3.97 -13.31 5.14
N THR A 9 -2.97 -13.24 4.25
CA THR A 9 -1.56 -13.51 4.61
C THR A 9 -0.82 -12.19 4.76
N VAL A 10 -0.11 -12.01 5.87
CA VAL A 10 0.65 -10.79 6.17
C VAL A 10 2.14 -11.09 6.17
N PHE A 11 2.92 -10.23 5.50
CA PHE A 11 4.37 -10.27 5.51
C PHE A 11 4.92 -8.98 6.13
N GLY A 12 5.85 -9.11 7.08
CA GLY A 12 6.49 -7.97 7.73
C GLY A 12 7.82 -7.60 7.09
N ALA A 13 8.12 -6.30 7.06
CA ALA A 13 9.43 -5.75 6.74
C ALA A 13 9.73 -4.59 7.69
N ALA A 14 10.93 -4.55 8.26
CA ALA A 14 11.32 -3.56 9.27
C ALA A 14 12.12 -2.38 8.69
N ASP A 15 12.58 -2.48 7.44
CA ASP A 15 13.45 -1.50 6.80
C ASP A 15 13.25 -1.48 5.26
N PRO A 16 13.73 -0.44 4.56
CA PRO A 16 13.59 -0.31 3.10
C PRO A 16 14.13 -1.50 2.28
N ILE A 17 15.23 -2.12 2.72
CA ILE A 17 15.89 -3.20 2.00
C ILE A 17 15.04 -4.46 2.10
N GLN A 18 14.58 -4.78 3.31
CA GLN A 18 13.66 -5.88 3.53
C GLN A 18 12.32 -5.66 2.83
N ALA A 19 11.79 -4.44 2.81
CA ALA A 19 10.52 -4.13 2.14
C ALA A 19 10.58 -4.47 0.64
N LEU A 20 11.62 -4.02 -0.06
CA LEU A 20 11.81 -4.34 -1.49
C LEU A 20 12.04 -5.83 -1.72
N ARG A 21 12.82 -6.49 -0.87
CA ARG A 21 13.08 -7.93 -0.98
C ARG A 21 11.79 -8.74 -0.80
N VAL A 22 11.06 -8.51 0.28
CA VAL A 22 9.79 -9.19 0.59
C VAL A 22 8.74 -8.91 -0.48
N ALA A 23 8.60 -7.66 -0.94
CA ALA A 23 7.66 -7.32 -2.00
C ALA A 23 7.96 -8.07 -3.31
N ARG A 24 9.24 -8.24 -3.66
CA ARG A 24 9.65 -9.01 -4.87
C ARG A 24 9.42 -10.51 -4.73
N GLU A 25 9.74 -11.06 -3.57
CA GLU A 25 9.60 -12.50 -3.29
C GLU A 25 8.13 -12.92 -3.14
N LYS A 26 7.34 -12.12 -2.44
CA LYS A 26 5.96 -12.48 -2.05
C LYS A 26 4.91 -11.93 -3.00
N ARG A 27 5.21 -10.86 -3.75
CA ARG A 27 4.29 -10.18 -4.68
C ARG A 27 2.89 -9.96 -4.08
N PRO A 28 2.80 -9.22 -2.96
CA PRO A 28 1.52 -9.00 -2.29
C PRO A 28 0.56 -8.20 -3.16
N ASP A 29 -0.75 -8.35 -2.92
CA ASP A 29 -1.79 -7.60 -3.64
C ASP A 29 -1.86 -6.13 -3.20
N VAL A 30 -1.36 -5.81 -2.00
CA VAL A 30 -1.32 -4.45 -1.45
C VAL A 30 -0.15 -4.31 -0.48
N ILE A 31 0.43 -3.11 -0.39
CA ILE A 31 1.46 -2.77 0.59
C ILE A 31 0.92 -1.69 1.52
N LEU A 32 1.00 -1.94 2.84
CA LEU A 32 0.83 -0.90 3.85
C LEU A 32 2.21 -0.35 4.22
N LEU A 33 2.43 0.94 4.00
CA LEU A 33 3.71 1.60 4.23
C LEU A 33 3.60 2.64 5.35
N ASP A 34 4.32 2.39 6.45
CA ASP A 34 4.36 3.29 7.59
C ASP A 34 5.37 4.44 7.38
N LEU A 35 4.91 5.69 7.42
CA LEU A 35 5.79 6.86 7.37
C LEU A 35 6.48 7.16 8.72
N GLY A 36 6.09 6.46 9.79
CA GLY A 36 6.70 6.57 11.11
C GLY A 36 7.88 5.63 11.33
N LEU A 37 8.35 4.90 10.32
CA LEU A 37 9.46 3.95 10.48
C LEU A 37 10.75 4.66 10.94
N PRO A 38 11.42 4.15 11.99
CA PRO A 38 12.73 4.66 12.40
C PRO A 38 13.77 4.33 11.32
N GLY A 39 14.64 5.28 11.00
CA GLY A 39 15.79 5.05 10.11
C GLY A 39 15.55 5.30 8.61
N GLY A 40 14.44 5.91 8.19
CA GLY A 40 14.28 6.31 6.78
C GLY A 40 13.10 7.24 6.50
N ASP A 41 13.15 7.93 5.36
CA ASP A 41 11.99 8.65 4.81
C ASP A 41 11.08 7.64 4.11
N GLY A 42 9.90 7.36 4.67
CA GLY A 42 8.93 6.45 4.07
C GLY A 42 8.55 6.85 2.63
N PHE A 43 8.65 8.12 2.26
CA PHE A 43 8.46 8.54 0.86
C PHE A 43 9.54 8.00 -0.08
N LEU A 44 10.78 7.84 0.38
CA LEU A 44 11.85 7.22 -0.41
C LEU A 44 11.56 5.73 -0.66
N ILE A 45 10.95 5.04 0.31
CA ILE A 45 10.50 3.66 0.13
C ILE A 45 9.39 3.60 -0.93
N LEU A 46 8.40 4.48 -0.82
CA LEU A 46 7.31 4.58 -1.79
C LEU A 46 7.86 4.82 -3.22
N GLU A 47 8.78 5.78 -3.37
CA GLU A 47 9.42 6.07 -4.64
C GLU A 47 10.14 4.82 -5.21
N ARG A 48 10.90 4.10 -4.39
CA ARG A 48 11.59 2.87 -4.82
C ARG A 48 10.61 1.76 -5.21
N LEU A 49 9.46 1.65 -4.54
CA LEU A 49 8.41 0.70 -4.92
C LEU A 49 7.79 1.09 -6.27
N LYS A 50 7.52 2.38 -6.47
CA LYS A 50 6.83 2.89 -7.67
C LYS A 50 7.71 3.04 -8.91
N THR A 51 9.02 3.17 -8.73
CA THR A 51 10.00 3.17 -9.83
C THR A 51 10.49 1.77 -10.21
N ASN A 52 10.16 0.74 -9.41
CA ASN A 52 10.52 -0.64 -9.72
C ASN A 52 9.48 -1.29 -10.62
N ASN A 53 9.87 -1.68 -11.84
CA ASN A 53 8.98 -2.28 -12.84
C ASN A 53 8.22 -3.53 -12.38
N LEU A 54 8.73 -4.27 -11.39
CA LEU A 54 8.06 -5.46 -10.86
C LEU A 54 7.07 -5.15 -9.74
N LEU A 55 7.15 -3.96 -9.12
CA LEU A 55 6.41 -3.60 -7.92
C LEU A 55 5.50 -2.38 -8.11
N SER A 56 5.73 -1.58 -9.16
CA SER A 56 5.05 -0.30 -9.37
C SER A 56 3.53 -0.41 -9.46
N THR A 57 3.05 -1.55 -9.98
CA THR A 57 1.63 -1.88 -10.10
C THR A 57 0.99 -2.31 -8.79
N ILE A 58 1.77 -2.67 -7.77
CA ILE A 58 1.23 -3.02 -6.45
C ILE A 58 0.76 -1.73 -5.80
N PRO A 59 -0.52 -1.61 -5.41
CA PRO A 59 -0.99 -0.43 -4.72
C PRO A 59 -0.32 -0.29 -3.35
N VAL A 60 0.03 0.94 -3.00
CA VAL A 60 0.66 1.27 -1.71
C VAL A 60 -0.27 2.20 -0.96
N ILE A 61 -0.70 1.79 0.23
CA ILE A 61 -1.47 2.61 1.16
C ILE A 61 -0.48 3.16 2.19
N ILE A 62 -0.41 4.49 2.28
CA ILE A 62 0.35 5.16 3.33
C ILE A 62 -0.39 5.05 4.66
N VAL A 63 0.32 4.65 5.71
CA VAL A 63 -0.17 4.66 7.08
C VAL A 63 0.73 5.61 7.88
N THR A 64 0.17 6.58 8.59
CA THR A 64 0.99 7.61 9.26
C THR A 64 0.39 8.06 10.59
N ALA A 65 1.21 8.52 11.52
CA ALA A 65 0.75 9.25 12.71
C ALA A 65 0.67 10.77 12.47
N ARG A 66 1.13 11.27 11.31
CA ARG A 66 1.05 12.68 10.90
C ARG A 66 -0.34 13.01 10.40
N GLU A 67 -0.69 14.29 10.41
CA GLU A 67 -1.96 14.79 9.89
C GLU A 67 -2.10 14.51 8.38
N LEU A 68 -3.23 13.95 7.94
CA LEU A 68 -3.45 13.62 6.51
C LEU A 68 -3.26 14.82 5.60
N LYS A 69 -3.78 16.00 5.99
CA LYS A 69 -3.66 17.25 5.24
C LYS A 69 -2.20 17.64 4.91
N GLU A 70 -1.24 17.17 5.69
CA GLU A 70 0.18 17.47 5.50
C GLU A 70 0.87 16.46 4.58
N VAL A 71 0.40 15.21 4.55
CA VAL A 71 1.07 14.13 3.83
C VAL A 71 0.39 13.72 2.53
N GLU A 72 -0.93 13.90 2.43
CA GLU A 72 -1.76 13.30 1.38
C GLU A 72 -1.36 13.79 -0.02
N GLY A 73 -1.13 15.10 -0.18
CA GLY A 73 -0.66 15.65 -1.44
C GLY A 73 0.67 15.06 -1.91
N LYS A 74 1.64 14.92 -1.00
CA LYS A 74 2.95 14.31 -1.31
C LYS A 74 2.81 12.81 -1.58
N ALA A 75 1.96 12.12 -0.83
CA ALA A 75 1.69 10.69 -1.01
C ALA A 75 1.11 10.39 -2.39
N ILE A 76 0.08 11.13 -2.80
CA ILE A 76 -0.55 10.99 -4.12
C ILE A 76 0.45 11.29 -5.24
N GLN A 77 1.22 12.38 -5.12
CA GLN A 77 2.26 12.72 -6.11
C GLN A 77 3.34 11.64 -6.24
N ALA A 78 3.69 10.98 -5.14
CA ALA A 78 4.63 9.86 -5.13
C ALA A 78 4.01 8.52 -5.55
N GLY A 79 2.71 8.49 -5.91
CA GLY A 79 2.01 7.32 -6.44
C GLY A 79 1.32 6.44 -5.40
N ALA A 80 1.11 6.91 -4.16
CA ALA A 80 0.29 6.19 -3.19
C ALA A 80 -1.16 6.06 -3.71
N ALA A 81 -1.79 4.91 -3.43
CA ALA A 81 -3.18 4.66 -3.78
C ALA A 81 -4.16 5.27 -2.77
N ALA A 82 -3.77 5.34 -1.50
CA ALA A 82 -4.53 5.97 -0.43
C ALA A 82 -3.60 6.35 0.74
N SER A 83 -4.11 7.18 1.66
CA SER A 83 -3.45 7.51 2.92
C SER A 83 -4.42 7.32 4.09
N LEU A 84 -3.93 6.77 5.19
CA LEU A 84 -4.69 6.55 6.42
C LEU A 84 -3.91 7.06 7.64
N GLN A 85 -4.57 7.80 8.53
CA GLN A 85 -3.98 8.35 9.75
C GLN A 85 -4.27 7.49 10.98
N LYS A 86 -3.23 7.23 11.76
CA LYS A 86 -3.29 6.52 13.04
C LYS A 86 -3.75 7.49 14.15
N PRO A 87 -4.52 7.03 15.13
CA PRO A 87 -5.17 5.71 15.20
C PRO A 87 -6.36 5.61 14.23
N MET A 88 -6.61 4.41 13.70
CA MET A 88 -7.74 4.11 12.79
C MET A 88 -8.48 2.86 13.24
N LYS A 89 -9.75 2.76 12.84
CA LYS A 89 -10.55 1.55 13.04
C LYS A 89 -10.12 0.47 12.04
N ILE A 90 -10.17 -0.79 12.48
CA ILE A 90 -9.87 -1.93 11.60
C ILE A 90 -10.83 -1.97 10.40
N ASP A 91 -12.12 -1.71 10.61
CA ASP A 91 -13.11 -1.68 9.51
C ASP A 91 -12.76 -0.64 8.45
N SER A 92 -12.25 0.53 8.87
CA SER A 92 -11.81 1.57 7.94
C SER A 92 -10.58 1.14 7.14
N LEU A 93 -9.62 0.47 7.79
CA LEU A 93 -8.45 -0.08 7.10
C LEU A 93 -8.86 -1.15 6.08
N LEU A 94 -9.73 -2.09 6.47
CA LEU A 94 -10.22 -3.15 5.59
C LEU A 94 -11.00 -2.56 4.40
N THR A 95 -11.85 -1.56 4.64
CA THR A 95 -12.60 -0.88 3.57
C THR A 95 -11.66 -0.26 2.52
N VAL A 96 -10.59 0.42 2.95
CA VAL A 96 -9.62 1.02 2.04
C VAL A 96 -8.80 -0.03 1.30
N ILE A 97 -8.39 -1.11 1.98
CA ILE A 97 -7.68 -2.23 1.33
C ILE A 97 -8.56 -2.82 0.21
N GLU A 98 -9.82 -3.12 0.50
CA GLU A 98 -10.74 -3.67 -0.49
C GLU A 98 -10.97 -2.72 -1.67
N GLN A 99 -11.14 -1.43 -1.41
CA GLN A 99 -11.34 -0.43 -2.44
C GLN A 99 -10.12 -0.34 -3.37
N VAL A 100 -8.94 -0.20 -2.79
CA VAL A 100 -7.68 -0.06 -3.52
C VAL A 100 -7.34 -1.31 -4.33
N MET A 101 -7.64 -2.51 -3.80
CA MET A 101 -7.49 -3.76 -4.54
C MET A 101 -8.46 -3.82 -5.73
N LYS A 102 -9.74 -3.46 -5.55
CA LYS A 102 -10.72 -3.41 -6.65
C LYS A 102 -10.29 -2.46 -7.77
N ASP A 103 -9.83 -1.26 -7.42
CA ASP A 103 -9.40 -0.26 -8.41
C ASP A 103 -8.16 -0.72 -9.20
N SER A 104 -7.25 -1.45 -8.53
CA SER A 104 -6.06 -2.03 -9.16
C SER A 104 -6.39 -3.18 -10.13
N HIS A 105 -7.52 -3.87 -9.94
CA HIS A 105 -7.99 -4.92 -10.85
C HIS A 105 -8.84 -4.39 -12.02
N GLN A 106 -9.48 -3.22 -11.87
CA GLN A 106 -10.30 -2.61 -12.92
C GLN A 106 -9.49 -1.91 -14.02
N THR A 107 -8.26 -1.50 -13.74
CA THR A 107 -7.35 -0.92 -14.76
C THR A 107 -6.81 -1.97 -15.76
N LYS A 108 -7.14 -3.26 -15.60
CA LYS A 108 -6.82 -4.37 -16.52
C LYS A 108 -8.02 -4.82 -17.38
N GLY A 109 -8.95 -3.92 -17.72
CA GLY A 109 -10.04 -4.20 -18.67
C GLY A 109 -9.55 -4.30 -20.13
N PRO A 110 -10.23 -5.06 -21.02
CA PRO A 110 -9.74 -5.37 -22.36
C PRO A 110 -9.64 -4.10 -23.20
N GLN A 111 -8.50 -3.92 -23.86
CA GLN A 111 -8.32 -2.92 -24.90
C GLN A 111 -9.24 -3.29 -26.07
N PRO A 112 -10.23 -2.45 -26.42
CA PRO A 112 -11.11 -2.78 -27.53
C PRO A 112 -10.30 -2.69 -28.84
N THR A 113 -10.21 -3.83 -29.53
CA THR A 113 -9.87 -3.93 -30.96
C THR A 113 -10.93 -3.27 -31.81
#